data_AF-H6UVN2-F1
#
_entry.id   AF-H6UVN2-F1
#
_cell.length_a   1.000
_cell.length_b   1.000
_cell.length_c   1.000
_cell.angle_alpha   90.00
_cell.angle_beta   90.00
_cell.angle_gamma   90.00
#
_symmetry.space_group_name_H-M   'P 1'
#
loop_
_entity.id
_entity.type
_entity.pdbx_description
1 polymer ?
#
loop_
_entity_poly.entity_id
_entity_poly.type
_entity_poly.pdbx_seq_one_letter_code
_entity_poly.pdbx_strand_id
1 'polypeptide(L)'
;TGTMLLERLDETRMLSHVPDTHRAVETIAELLAHLTATPAPPGMRRLGDIARQMLDQTPWAVTHIPDPETRRLVADLAAAVREVVDEPGDRLLHWDLHFDNVLASDRAPWLAIDPKPLAGDPGFELWPALDNRYDPDDVLWRFDAMTDILTLDRPRAHAWTLARLLQNTL
;
A
#
# COMPACT_ATOMS: atom_id res chain seq x y z
N THR A 1 0.41 27.57 1.84
CA THR A 1 -0.16 27.42 3.20
C THR A 1 -1.28 26.40 3.10
N GLY A 2 -1.15 25.26 3.79
CA GLY A 2 -2.05 24.11 3.67
C GLY A 2 -2.59 23.69 5.02
N THR A 3 -3.19 24.63 5.77
CA THR A 3 -3.83 24.29 7.05
C THR A 3 -5.26 23.85 6.77
N MET A 4 -5.63 22.69 7.29
CA MET A 4 -6.98 22.15 7.21
C MET A 4 -7.59 22.11 8.62
N LEU A 5 -8.90 22.36 8.69
CA LEU A 5 -9.70 22.09 9.88
C LEU A 5 -10.44 20.78 9.64
N LEU A 6 -10.13 19.77 10.43
CA LEU A 6 -10.73 18.44 10.36
C LEU A 6 -11.52 18.17 11.64
N GLU A 7 -12.43 17.20 11.57
CA GLU A 7 -13.06 16.67 12.78
C GLU A 7 -12.01 16.07 13.72
N ARG A 8 -12.25 16.16 15.03
CA ARG A 8 -11.35 15.59 16.02
C ARG A 8 -11.61 14.09 16.17
N LEU A 9 -10.57 13.29 16.07
CA LEU A 9 -10.59 11.85 16.31
C LEU A 9 -10.01 11.52 17.69
N ASP A 10 -10.16 10.26 18.13
CA ASP A 10 -9.54 9.80 19.38
C ASP A 10 -8.09 9.37 19.13
N GLU A 11 -7.16 10.31 19.32
CA GLU A 11 -5.71 10.11 19.18
C GLU A 11 -5.13 9.06 20.14
N THR A 12 -5.85 8.69 21.20
CA THR A 12 -5.40 7.65 22.15
C THR A 12 -5.76 6.24 21.69
N ARG A 13 -6.60 6.13 20.65
CA ARG A 13 -7.12 4.88 20.11
C ARG A 13 -6.76 4.74 18.64
N MET A 14 -5.51 4.37 18.39
CA MET A 14 -5.01 3.95 17.09
C MET A 14 -5.29 2.46 16.84
N LEU A 15 -5.41 2.07 15.57
CA LEU A 15 -5.49 0.66 15.19
C LEU A 15 -4.23 -0.10 15.64
N SER A 16 -3.09 0.59 15.71
CA SER A 16 -1.83 0.07 16.24
C SER A 16 -1.85 -0.22 17.75
N HIS A 17 -2.91 0.18 18.46
CA HIS A 17 -3.15 -0.21 19.86
C HIS A 17 -4.03 -1.46 19.98
N VAL A 18 -4.63 -1.96 18.90
CA VAL A 18 -5.43 -3.20 18.94
C VAL A 18 -4.50 -4.40 19.18
N PRO A 19 -4.66 -5.18 20.26
CA PRO A 19 -3.71 -6.27 20.57
C PRO A 19 -3.71 -7.39 19.53
N ASP A 20 -4.88 -7.69 18.98
CA ASP A 20 -5.06 -8.72 17.96
C ASP A 20 -4.67 -8.18 16.58
N THR A 21 -3.52 -8.63 16.06
CA THR A 21 -3.01 -8.18 14.77
C THR A 21 -3.86 -8.67 13.60
N HIS A 22 -4.44 -9.86 13.65
CA HIS A 22 -5.33 -10.36 12.59
C HIS A 22 -6.57 -9.49 12.49
N ARG A 23 -7.13 -9.09 13.65
CA ARG A 23 -8.25 -8.16 13.68
C ARG A 23 -7.90 -6.79 13.13
N ALA A 24 -6.70 -6.29 13.42
CA ALA A 24 -6.21 -5.04 12.86
C ALA A 24 -6.05 -5.12 11.33
N VAL A 25 -5.51 -6.23 10.81
CA VAL A 25 -5.36 -6.49 9.36
C VAL A 25 -6.71 -6.49 8.65
N GLU A 26 -7.70 -7.18 9.21
CA GLU A 26 -9.03 -7.22 8.61
C GLU A 26 -9.70 -5.81 8.63
N THR A 27 -9.56 -5.06 9.73
CA THR A 27 -10.08 -3.68 9.82
C THR A 27 -9.43 -2.73 8.79
N ILE A 28 -8.09 -2.76 8.65
CA ILE A 28 -7.43 -1.90 7.65
C ILE A 28 -7.78 -2.34 6.23
N ALA A 29 -7.99 -3.63 5.99
CA ALA A 29 -8.43 -4.15 4.69
C ALA A 29 -9.83 -3.66 4.34
N GLU A 30 -10.77 -3.65 5.29
CA GLU A 30 -12.12 -3.08 5.10
C GLU A 30 -12.06 -1.58 4.75
N LEU A 31 -11.17 -0.82 5.40
CA LEU A 31 -10.95 0.59 5.10
C LEU A 31 -10.38 0.79 3.69
N LEU A 32 -9.37 -0.01 3.30
CA LEU A 32 -8.82 0.02 1.95
C LEU A 32 -9.89 -0.32 0.91
N ALA A 33 -10.68 -1.38 1.13
CA ALA A 33 -11.76 -1.77 0.24
C ALA A 33 -12.77 -0.62 0.04
N HIS A 34 -13.10 0.10 1.12
CA HIS A 34 -13.96 1.29 1.03
C HIS A 34 -13.33 2.43 0.23
N LEU A 35 -12.07 2.77 0.50
CA LEU A 35 -11.35 3.86 -0.18
C LEU A 35 -11.18 3.58 -1.68
N THR A 36 -10.80 2.34 -2.01
CA THR A 36 -10.51 1.93 -3.40
C THR A 36 -11.76 1.57 -4.20
N ALA A 37 -12.96 1.61 -3.59
CA ALA A 37 -14.22 1.34 -4.29
C ALA A 37 -14.52 2.35 -5.41
N THR A 38 -13.94 3.55 -5.35
CA THR A 38 -14.20 4.64 -6.30
C THR A 38 -12.99 4.93 -7.18
N PRO A 39 -13.21 5.33 -8.46
CA PRO A 39 -12.14 5.88 -9.29
C PRO A 39 -11.56 7.16 -8.68
N ALA A 40 -10.27 7.37 -8.86
CA ALA A 40 -9.62 8.60 -8.47
C ALA A 40 -10.17 9.81 -9.25
N PRO A 41 -10.37 10.98 -8.61
CA PRO A 41 -10.75 12.20 -9.30
C PRO A 41 -9.73 12.58 -10.40
N PRO A 42 -10.17 13.31 -11.45
CA PRO A 42 -9.26 13.78 -12.48
C PRO A 42 -8.19 14.72 -11.90
N GLY A 43 -6.99 14.67 -12.47
CA GLY A 43 -5.85 15.50 -12.05
C GLY A 43 -5.03 14.94 -10.90
N MET A 44 -5.38 13.76 -10.36
CA MET A 44 -4.49 13.03 -9.45
C MET A 44 -3.25 12.52 -10.19
N ARG A 45 -2.11 12.50 -9.49
CA ARG A 45 -0.90 11.80 -9.96
C ARG A 45 -1.22 10.32 -10.18
N ARG A 46 -0.51 9.64 -11.08
CA ARG A 46 -0.83 8.26 -11.47
C ARG A 46 0.25 7.28 -11.05
N LEU A 47 -0.17 6.11 -10.57
CA LEU A 47 0.71 5.01 -10.20
C LEU A 47 1.57 4.57 -11.38
N GLY A 48 1.00 4.57 -12.60
CA GLY A 48 1.73 4.19 -13.81
C GLY A 48 2.93 5.10 -14.12
N ASP A 49 2.83 6.40 -13.82
CA ASP A 49 3.94 7.32 -14.02
C ASP A 49 5.07 7.04 -13.02
N ILE A 50 4.69 6.79 -11.77
CA ILE A 50 5.62 6.42 -10.70
C ILE A 50 6.28 5.06 -11.00
N ALA A 51 5.51 4.07 -11.42
CA ALA A 51 6.02 2.74 -11.75
C ALA A 51 7.01 2.76 -12.92
N ARG A 52 6.74 3.54 -13.97
CA ARG A 52 7.72 3.74 -15.05
C ARG A 52 8.98 4.43 -14.56
N GLN A 53 8.86 5.45 -13.71
CA GLN A 53 10.02 6.10 -13.11
C GLN A 53 10.86 5.13 -12.27
N MET A 54 10.23 4.24 -11.48
CA MET A 54 10.95 3.20 -10.74
C MET A 54 11.72 2.27 -11.67
N LEU A 55 11.10 1.84 -12.78
CA LEU A 55 11.74 0.99 -13.79
C LEU A 55 12.93 1.69 -14.46
N ASP A 56 12.83 2.99 -14.74
CA ASP A 56 13.91 3.80 -15.32
C ASP A 56 15.09 3.96 -14.36
N GLN A 57 14.83 4.05 -13.05
CA GLN A 57 15.85 4.17 -12.01
C GLN A 57 16.54 2.85 -11.66
N THR A 58 15.84 1.72 -11.86
CA THR A 58 16.30 0.39 -11.44
C THR A 58 17.70 0.01 -11.98
N PRO A 59 18.03 0.20 -13.27
CA PRO A 59 19.36 -0.17 -13.79
C PRO A 59 20.49 0.53 -13.05
N TRP A 60 20.31 1.81 -12.70
CA TRP A 60 21.28 2.55 -11.93
C TRP A 60 21.41 1.96 -10.52
N ALA A 61 20.29 1.76 -9.81
CA ALA A 61 20.29 1.20 -8.45
C ALA A 61 20.99 -0.18 -8.39
N VAL A 62 20.63 -1.08 -9.30
CA VAL A 62 21.21 -2.44 -9.41
C VAL A 62 22.73 -2.41 -9.58
N THR A 63 23.28 -1.45 -10.32
CA THR A 63 24.74 -1.33 -10.49
C THR A 63 25.47 -0.80 -9.25
N HIS A 64 24.75 -0.13 -8.34
CA HIS A 64 25.30 0.48 -7.14
C HIS A 64 25.07 -0.35 -5.86
N ILE A 65 24.31 -1.46 -5.94
CA ILE A 65 24.13 -2.40 -4.83
C ILE A 65 25.34 -3.37 -4.78
N PRO A 66 26.16 -3.34 -3.70
CA PRO A 66 27.33 -4.21 -3.60
C PRO A 66 26.98 -5.68 -3.38
N ASP A 67 25.93 -5.93 -2.59
CA ASP A 67 25.51 -7.26 -2.21
C ASP A 67 24.81 -7.99 -3.38
N PRO A 68 25.35 -9.12 -3.87
CA PRO A 68 24.78 -9.80 -5.04
C PRO A 68 23.36 -10.33 -4.84
N GLU A 69 22.96 -10.63 -3.60
CA GLU A 69 21.63 -11.16 -3.29
C GLU A 69 20.58 -10.04 -3.32
N THR A 70 20.84 -8.94 -2.63
CA THR A 70 20.02 -7.72 -2.67
C THR A 70 19.87 -7.21 -4.09
N ARG A 71 20.94 -7.26 -4.89
CA ARG A 71 20.91 -6.86 -6.29
C ARG A 71 19.98 -7.73 -7.14
N ARG A 72 19.96 -9.05 -6.90
CA ARG A 72 19.02 -9.96 -7.57
C ARG A 72 17.59 -9.66 -7.13
N LEU A 73 17.37 -9.48 -5.82
CA LEU A 73 16.06 -9.15 -5.26
C LEU A 73 15.48 -7.88 -5.92
N VAL A 74 16.24 -6.79 -5.99
CA VAL A 74 15.78 -5.54 -6.65
C VAL A 74 15.47 -5.75 -8.14
N ALA A 75 16.27 -6.56 -8.83
CA ALA A 75 16.01 -6.90 -10.23
C ALA A 75 14.72 -7.73 -10.40
N ASP A 76 14.44 -8.66 -9.49
CA ASP A 76 13.24 -9.49 -9.47
C ASP A 76 11.99 -8.66 -9.16
N LEU A 77 12.08 -7.73 -8.20
CA LEU A 77 11.01 -6.77 -7.92
C LEU A 77 10.67 -5.93 -9.15
N ALA A 78 11.69 -5.41 -9.84
CA ALA A 78 11.48 -4.65 -11.08
C ALA A 78 10.91 -5.51 -12.22
N ALA A 79 11.28 -6.79 -12.31
CA ALA A 79 10.66 -7.71 -13.26
C ALA A 79 9.16 -7.85 -12.98
N ALA A 80 8.75 -8.03 -11.72
CA ALA A 80 7.34 -8.09 -11.35
C ALA A 80 6.57 -6.81 -11.72
N VAL A 81 7.18 -5.63 -11.58
CA VAL A 81 6.55 -4.36 -12.00
C VAL A 81 6.31 -4.31 -13.50
N ARG A 82 7.23 -4.82 -14.33
CA ARG A 82 7.07 -4.82 -15.79
C ARG A 82 5.84 -5.60 -16.25
N GLU A 83 5.44 -6.63 -15.50
CA GLU A 83 4.26 -7.45 -15.83
C GLU A 83 2.94 -6.70 -15.66
N VAL A 84 2.91 -5.62 -14.86
CA VAL A 84 1.66 -4.90 -14.52
C VAL A 84 1.65 -3.41 -14.87
N VAL A 85 2.80 -2.82 -15.20
CA VAL A 85 2.95 -1.35 -15.39
C VAL A 85 2.05 -0.75 -16.48
N ASP A 86 1.68 -1.53 -17.49
CA ASP A 86 0.84 -1.06 -18.60
C ASP A 86 -0.64 -0.94 -18.24
N GLU A 87 -1.06 -1.58 -17.15
CA GLU A 87 -2.40 -1.46 -16.58
C GLU A 87 -2.30 -0.94 -15.15
N PRO A 88 -1.99 0.34 -14.90
CA PRO A 88 -1.74 0.84 -13.55
C PRO A 88 -2.99 1.03 -12.69
N GLY A 89 -4.18 0.71 -13.18
CA GLY A 89 -5.44 0.98 -12.49
C GLY A 89 -5.84 2.45 -12.45
N ASP A 90 -7.00 2.71 -11.85
CA ASP A 90 -7.64 4.03 -11.77
C ASP A 90 -8.33 4.31 -10.43
N ARG A 91 -8.16 3.44 -9.42
CA ARG A 91 -8.81 3.57 -8.12
C ARG A 91 -8.15 4.67 -7.30
N LEU A 92 -8.91 5.29 -6.40
CA LEU A 92 -8.38 6.24 -5.42
C LEU A 92 -7.56 5.48 -4.38
N LEU A 93 -6.27 5.78 -4.33
CA LEU A 93 -5.31 5.19 -3.42
C LEU A 93 -5.05 6.13 -2.23
N HIS A 94 -4.91 5.57 -1.02
CA HIS A 94 -4.43 6.25 0.18
C HIS A 94 -2.91 6.43 0.17
N TRP A 95 -2.17 5.45 -0.38
CA TRP A 95 -0.71 5.35 -0.47
C TRP A 95 0.07 5.10 0.81
N ASP A 96 -0.45 5.53 1.96
CA ASP A 96 0.25 5.49 3.24
C ASP A 96 -0.62 4.96 4.38
N LEU A 97 -1.55 4.06 4.08
CA LEU A 97 -2.44 3.55 5.12
C LEU A 97 -1.73 2.44 5.90
N HIS A 98 -1.41 2.73 7.14
CA HIS A 98 -0.87 1.80 8.12
C HIS A 98 -1.61 1.97 9.46
N PHE A 99 -1.38 1.08 10.42
CA PHE A 99 -2.14 1.04 11.67
C PHE A 99 -2.13 2.36 12.47
N ASP A 100 -1.05 3.14 12.43
CA ASP A 100 -1.00 4.45 13.11
C ASP A 100 -1.78 5.55 12.37
N ASN A 101 -2.05 5.36 11.07
CA ASN A 101 -2.89 6.23 10.25
C ASN A 101 -4.37 5.81 10.27
N VAL A 102 -4.76 5.00 11.27
CA VAL A 102 -6.16 4.61 11.51
C VAL A 102 -6.53 4.93 12.96
N LEU A 103 -7.51 5.81 13.16
CA LEU A 103 -7.96 6.30 14.47
C LEU A 103 -9.44 6.02 14.71
N ALA A 104 -9.80 5.79 15.97
CA ALA A 104 -11.20 5.66 16.36
C ALA A 104 -11.96 6.99 16.26
N SER A 105 -13.26 6.90 16.02
CA SER A 105 -14.16 8.05 15.90
C SER A 105 -15.53 7.74 16.47
N ASP A 106 -16.32 8.78 16.71
CA ASP A 106 -17.74 8.64 17.08
C ASP A 106 -18.62 8.33 15.86
N ARG A 107 -18.21 8.71 14.64
CA ARG A 107 -19.04 8.50 13.43
C ARG A 107 -18.91 7.10 12.83
N ALA A 108 -17.80 6.43 13.09
CA ALA A 108 -17.50 5.09 12.64
C ALA A 108 -16.42 4.49 13.56
N PRO A 109 -16.34 3.15 13.71
CA PRO A 109 -15.38 2.53 14.61
C PRO A 109 -13.93 2.95 14.35
N TRP A 110 -13.57 3.14 13.07
CA TRP A 110 -12.22 3.46 12.61
C TRP A 110 -12.28 4.38 11.39
N LEU A 111 -11.33 5.31 11.29
CA LEU A 111 -11.16 6.21 10.16
C LEU A 111 -9.69 6.28 9.73
N ALA A 112 -9.47 6.31 8.42
CA ALA A 112 -8.17 6.57 7.81
C ALA A 112 -7.84 8.07 7.85
N ILE A 113 -6.56 8.40 8.09
CA ILE A 113 -6.04 9.77 8.09
C ILE A 113 -4.73 9.88 7.30
N ASP A 114 -4.33 11.12 7.01
CA ASP A 114 -3.08 11.47 6.32
C ASP A 114 -2.88 10.81 4.92
N PRO A 115 -3.87 10.90 4.00
CA PRO A 115 -3.72 10.32 2.68
C PRO A 115 -2.69 11.06 1.83
N LYS A 116 -1.97 10.32 0.98
CA LYS A 116 -1.05 10.83 -0.06
C LYS A 116 -1.55 10.44 -1.44
N PRO A 117 -2.74 10.95 -1.87
CA PRO A 117 -3.57 10.29 -2.85
C PRO A 117 -2.97 10.24 -4.24
N LEU A 118 -3.40 9.24 -4.99
CA LEU A 118 -3.08 9.02 -6.39
C LEU A 118 -4.14 8.11 -7.04
N ALA A 119 -4.10 8.04 -8.38
CA ALA A 119 -4.85 7.06 -9.15
C ALA A 119 -4.00 5.81 -9.39
N GLY A 120 -4.49 4.62 -9.04
CA GLY A 120 -3.73 3.40 -9.25
C GLY A 120 -4.46 2.09 -8.97
N ASP A 121 -3.68 1.02 -8.90
CA ASP A 121 -4.14 -0.34 -8.60
C ASP A 121 -4.15 -0.56 -7.08
N PRO A 122 -5.27 -1.07 -6.50
CA PRO A 122 -5.36 -1.33 -5.07
C PRO A 122 -4.30 -2.29 -4.52
N GLY A 123 -3.73 -3.17 -5.34
CA GLY A 123 -2.67 -4.07 -4.91
C GLY A 123 -1.42 -3.34 -4.38
N PHE A 124 -1.21 -2.09 -4.77
CA PHE A 124 -0.09 -1.27 -4.30
C PHE A 124 -0.26 -0.79 -2.84
N GLU A 125 -1.48 -0.83 -2.31
CA GLU A 125 -1.81 -0.44 -0.93
C GLU A 125 -1.47 -1.51 0.12
N LEU A 126 -1.19 -2.74 -0.30
CA LEU A 126 -1.09 -3.86 0.62
C LEU A 126 0.15 -3.77 1.51
N TRP A 127 1.30 -3.40 0.95
CA TRP A 127 2.58 -3.47 1.68
C TRP A 127 2.62 -2.63 2.98
N PRO A 128 2.18 -1.35 3.02
CA PRO A 128 2.16 -0.58 4.28
C PRO A 128 1.43 -1.29 5.44
N ALA A 129 0.34 -2.00 5.16
CA ALA A 129 -0.39 -2.77 6.16
C ALA A 129 0.28 -4.12 6.48
N LEU A 130 0.88 -4.79 5.48
CA LEU A 130 1.64 -6.02 5.68
C LEU A 130 2.90 -5.81 6.56
N ASP A 131 3.53 -4.64 6.43
CA ASP A 131 4.75 -4.26 7.17
C ASP A 131 4.45 -3.88 8.64
N ASN A 132 3.20 -3.54 8.98
CA ASN A 132 2.85 -3.27 10.36
C ASN A 132 3.04 -4.51 11.24
N ARG A 133 3.85 -4.39 12.30
CA ARG A 133 4.16 -5.53 13.20
C ARG A 133 4.57 -6.76 12.38
N TYR A 134 5.52 -6.55 11.47
CA TYR A 134 5.98 -7.56 10.53
C TYR A 134 6.34 -8.87 11.24
N ASP A 135 5.77 -9.96 10.73
CA ASP A 135 6.05 -11.33 11.15
C ASP A 135 6.10 -12.21 9.88
N PRO A 136 7.27 -12.74 9.49
CA PRO A 136 7.41 -13.50 8.24
C PRO A 136 6.51 -14.74 8.19
N ASP A 137 6.18 -15.35 9.33
CA ASP A 137 5.31 -16.53 9.39
C ASP A 137 3.83 -16.19 9.15
N ASP A 138 3.47 -14.90 9.24
CA ASP A 138 2.09 -14.40 9.16
C ASP A 138 1.79 -13.66 7.85
N VAL A 139 2.82 -13.23 7.10
CA VAL A 139 2.68 -12.43 5.86
C VAL A 139 1.71 -13.08 4.85
N LEU A 140 1.79 -14.40 4.67
CA LEU A 140 0.94 -15.11 3.71
C LEU A 140 -0.53 -15.08 4.13
N TRP A 141 -0.83 -15.30 5.41
CA TRP A 141 -2.19 -15.20 5.91
C TRP A 141 -2.74 -13.79 5.72
N ARG A 142 -1.95 -12.76 6.03
CA ARG A 142 -2.37 -11.36 5.89
C ARG A 142 -2.62 -10.99 4.44
N PHE A 143 -1.72 -11.38 3.54
CA PHE A 143 -1.89 -11.14 2.11
C PHE A 143 -3.19 -11.79 1.59
N ASP A 144 -3.44 -13.03 1.99
CA ASP A 144 -4.66 -13.74 1.63
C ASP A 144 -5.92 -13.06 2.20
N ALA A 145 -5.92 -12.70 3.48
CA ALA A 145 -7.05 -12.01 4.12
C ALA A 145 -7.34 -10.65 3.45
N MET A 146 -6.31 -9.86 3.18
CA MET A 146 -6.48 -8.55 2.53
C MET A 146 -6.97 -8.71 1.10
N THR A 147 -6.38 -9.60 0.31
CA THR A 147 -6.81 -9.80 -1.09
C THR A 147 -8.24 -10.33 -1.18
N ASP A 148 -8.68 -11.16 -0.23
CA ASP A 148 -10.07 -11.62 -0.15
C ASP A 148 -11.03 -10.48 0.21
N ILE A 149 -10.73 -9.68 1.24
CA ILE A 149 -11.58 -8.56 1.67
C ILE A 149 -11.69 -7.47 0.58
N LEU A 150 -10.56 -7.13 -0.06
CA LEU A 150 -10.54 -6.15 -1.15
C LEU A 150 -11.05 -6.73 -2.47
N THR A 151 -11.29 -8.05 -2.55
CA THR A 151 -11.70 -8.76 -3.77
C THR A 151 -10.71 -8.53 -4.93
N LEU A 152 -9.41 -8.66 -4.66
CA LEU A 152 -8.35 -8.44 -5.64
C LEU A 152 -8.01 -9.72 -6.43
N ASP A 153 -7.59 -9.54 -7.67
CA ASP A 153 -6.88 -10.59 -8.40
C ASP A 153 -5.53 -10.84 -7.72
N ARG A 154 -5.33 -12.03 -7.13
CA ARG A 154 -4.16 -12.34 -6.30
C ARG A 154 -2.82 -12.23 -7.05
N PRO A 155 -2.65 -12.78 -8.27
CA PRO A 155 -1.41 -12.63 -9.03
C PRO A 155 -1.04 -11.17 -9.28
N ARG A 156 -2.04 -10.36 -9.65
CA ARG A 156 -1.86 -8.93 -9.89
C ARG A 156 -1.57 -8.15 -8.61
N ALA A 157 -2.28 -8.44 -7.52
CA ALA A 157 -2.06 -7.84 -6.22
C ALA A 157 -0.64 -8.14 -5.69
N HIS A 158 -0.15 -9.36 -5.91
CA HIS A 158 1.21 -9.76 -5.59
C HIS A 158 2.23 -8.90 -6.35
N ALA A 159 2.09 -8.77 -7.67
CA ALA A 159 2.99 -7.95 -8.48
C ALA A 159 3.00 -6.47 -8.04
N TRP A 160 1.85 -5.88 -7.72
CA TRP A 160 1.78 -4.50 -7.21
C TRP A 160 2.31 -4.35 -5.77
N THR A 161 2.19 -5.38 -4.93
CA THR A 161 2.83 -5.41 -3.61
C THR A 161 4.35 -5.41 -3.75
N LEU A 162 4.89 -6.20 -4.69
CA LEU A 162 6.32 -6.18 -5.03
C LEU A 162 6.75 -4.83 -5.63
N ALA A 163 5.88 -4.15 -6.39
CA ALA A 163 6.15 -2.80 -6.87
C ALA A 163 6.30 -1.79 -5.72
N ARG A 164 5.52 -1.93 -4.66
CA ARG A 164 5.66 -1.08 -3.46
C ARG A 164 6.94 -1.40 -2.68
N LEU A 165 7.36 -2.66 -2.66
CA LEU A 165 8.68 -3.03 -2.14
C LEU A 165 9.81 -2.41 -2.97
N LEU A 166 9.73 -2.45 -4.30
CA LEU A 166 10.71 -1.80 -5.18
C LEU A 166 10.83 -0.32 -4.84
N GLN A 167 9.70 0.38 -4.69
CA GLN A 167 9.68 1.79 -4.28
C GLN A 167 10.47 2.05 -2.99
N ASN A 168 10.38 1.16 -2.02
CA ASN A 168 11.07 1.31 -0.74
C ASN A 168 12.58 1.01 -0.82
N THR A 169 13.04 0.41 -1.92
CA THR A 169 14.46 0.07 -2.16
C THR A 169 15.20 1.09 -3.04
N LEU A 170 14.47 1.94 -3.77
CA LEU A 170 15.01 2.97 -4.68
C LEU A 170 15.18 4.31 -3.96
#